data_AF-A0A0K8RE33-F1
#
_entry.id   AF-A0A0K8RE33-F1
#
_cell.length_a   1.000
_cell.length_b   1.000
_cell.length_c   1.000
_cell.angle_alpha   90.00
_cell.angle_beta   90.00
_cell.angle_gamma   90.00
#
_symmetry.space_group_name_H-M   'P 1'
#
loop_
_entity.id
_entity.type
_entity.pdbx_description
1 polymer ?
#
loop_
_entity_poly.entity_id
_entity_poly.type
_entity_poly.pdbx_seq_one_letter_code
_entity_poly.pdbx_strand_id
1 'polypeptide(L)'
;MLTSKKLANIKKGILDTTVAGYAFFAAICTAQRVGIVEDNGFSLQGVNSIAHELGHLQSQFECLLTEMFGKGVGTKRLPGQFYDSRQNL
;
A
#
# COMPACT_ATOMS: atom_id res chain seq x y z
N MET A 1 0.27 -0.30 -11.18
CA MET A 1 0.66 0.25 -12.50
C MET A 1 1.70 1.33 -12.28
N LEU A 2 2.73 1.40 -13.12
CA LEU A 2 3.72 2.47 -13.09
C LEU A 2 3.52 3.37 -14.32
N THR A 3 3.78 4.66 -14.19
CA THR A 3 3.68 5.61 -15.29
C THR A 3 4.78 6.66 -15.23
N SER A 4 5.35 7.01 -16.38
CA SER A 4 6.27 8.14 -16.50
C SER A 4 5.55 9.48 -16.69
N LYS A 5 4.22 9.48 -16.72
CA LYS A 5 3.40 10.69 -16.78
C LYS A 5 3.21 11.27 -15.39
N LYS A 6 3.24 12.60 -15.30
CA LYS A 6 2.87 13.32 -14.09
C LYS A 6 1.37 13.14 -13.82
N LEU A 7 1.05 12.46 -12.74
CA LEU A 7 -0.25 12.38 -12.12
C LEU A 7 -0.68 13.75 -11.59
N ALA A 8 -1.98 13.93 -11.56
CA ALA A 8 -2.60 15.07 -10.96
C ALA A 8 -3.97 14.67 -10.43
N ASN A 9 -4.38 15.31 -9.35
CA ASN A 9 -5.72 15.19 -8.80
C ASN A 9 -6.44 16.52 -8.96
N ILE A 10 -7.73 16.49 -9.28
CA ILE A 10 -8.55 17.70 -9.34
C ILE A 10 -9.49 17.68 -8.13
N LYS A 11 -9.27 18.60 -7.19
CA LYS A 11 -10.13 18.77 -6.00
C LYS A 11 -10.78 20.14 -6.03
N LYS A 12 -12.11 20.18 -6.11
CA LYS A 12 -12.91 21.42 -6.17
C LYS A 12 -12.44 22.37 -7.30
N GLY A 13 -12.07 21.81 -8.45
CA GLY A 13 -11.55 22.57 -9.59
C GLY A 13 -10.09 23.01 -9.49
N ILE A 14 -9.39 22.71 -8.38
CA ILE A 14 -7.97 23.00 -8.21
C ILE A 14 -7.16 21.77 -8.63
N LEU A 15 -6.21 21.98 -9.55
CA LEU A 15 -5.25 20.98 -9.98
C LEU A 15 -4.14 20.83 -8.94
N ASP A 16 -3.98 19.64 -8.40
CA ASP A 16 -2.92 19.25 -7.48
C ASP A 16 -1.99 18.25 -8.17
N THR A 17 -0.76 18.68 -8.44
CA THR A 17 0.27 17.86 -9.09
C THR A 17 1.33 17.37 -8.10
N THR A 18 1.05 17.39 -6.80
CA THR A 18 1.96 16.89 -5.76
C THR A 18 1.77 15.40 -5.45
N VAL A 19 0.78 14.78 -6.11
CA VAL A 19 0.41 13.38 -5.94
C VAL A 19 1.37 12.48 -6.71
N ALA A 20 2.08 11.60 -6.03
CA ALA A 20 3.00 10.63 -6.64
C ALA A 20 2.36 9.25 -6.89
N GLY A 21 1.13 9.02 -6.41
CA GLY A 21 0.42 7.76 -6.53
C GLY A 21 -1.05 7.85 -6.16
N TYR A 22 -1.81 6.83 -6.54
CA TYR A 22 -3.22 6.69 -6.20
C TYR A 22 -3.63 5.22 -6.15
N ALA A 23 -4.22 4.79 -5.04
CA ALA A 23 -4.75 3.45 -4.86
C ALA A 23 -6.07 3.46 -4.09
N PHE A 24 -6.84 2.38 -4.24
CA PHE A 24 -8.01 2.16 -3.41
C PHE A 24 -7.60 1.88 -1.96
N PHE A 25 -8.38 2.38 -1.01
CA PHE A 25 -8.17 2.10 0.40
C PHE A 25 -8.81 0.76 0.79
N ALA A 26 -8.09 -0.07 1.55
CA ALA A 26 -8.58 -1.34 2.10
C ALA A 26 -9.15 -2.32 1.06
N ALA A 27 -8.66 -2.27 -0.19
CA ALA A 27 -9.25 -2.99 -1.31
C ALA A 27 -8.46 -4.23 -1.75
N ILE A 28 -7.42 -4.64 -1.00
CA ILE A 28 -6.48 -5.69 -1.43
C ILE A 28 -7.13 -7.04 -1.75
N CYS A 29 -8.22 -7.40 -1.06
CA CYS A 29 -8.97 -8.65 -1.28
C CYS A 29 -10.25 -8.44 -2.11
N THR A 30 -10.34 -7.34 -2.85
CA THR A 30 -11.47 -7.04 -3.73
C THR A 30 -11.01 -7.05 -5.19
N ALA A 31 -11.96 -6.92 -6.13
CA ALA A 31 -11.62 -6.69 -7.53
C ALA A 31 -10.88 -5.35 -7.76
N GLN A 32 -10.94 -4.41 -6.80
CA GLN A 32 -10.34 -3.08 -6.87
C GLN A 32 -8.92 -3.03 -6.25
N ARG A 33 -8.21 -4.17 -6.21
CA ARG A 33 -6.82 -4.29 -5.74
C ARG A 33 -5.79 -3.66 -6.68
N VAL A 34 -6.00 -2.40 -7.05
CA VAL A 34 -5.23 -1.68 -8.06
C VAL A 34 -4.76 -0.34 -7.52
N GLY A 35 -3.59 0.08 -8.00
CA GLY A 35 -3.02 1.40 -7.76
C GLY A 35 -2.11 1.82 -8.91
N ILE A 36 -1.88 3.12 -9.05
CA ILE A 36 -0.98 3.73 -10.02
C ILE A 36 0.04 4.61 -9.30
N VAL A 37 1.29 4.58 -9.76
CA VAL A 37 2.39 5.38 -9.19
C VAL A 37 3.20 6.03 -10.31
N GLU A 38 3.61 7.28 -10.09
CA GLU A 38 4.61 7.94 -10.91
C GLU A 38 5.99 7.31 -10.71
N ASP A 39 6.60 6.88 -11.81
CA ASP A 39 7.99 6.46 -11.82
C ASP A 39 8.65 6.92 -13.13
N ASN A 40 9.66 7.77 -13.00
CA ASN A 40 10.46 8.26 -14.11
C ASN A 40 11.76 7.49 -14.31
N GLY A 41 12.06 6.51 -13.45
CA GLY A 41 13.26 5.67 -13.52
C GLY A 41 14.57 6.38 -13.17
N PHE A 42 14.55 7.68 -12.83
CA PHE A 42 15.74 8.47 -12.50
C PHE A 42 15.97 8.61 -10.99
N SER A 43 15.07 8.07 -10.15
CA SER A 43 15.21 8.09 -8.70
C SER A 43 14.56 6.87 -8.05
N LEU A 44 14.94 6.59 -6.79
CA LEU A 44 14.30 5.55 -5.98
C LEU A 44 12.98 6.00 -5.32
N GLN A 45 12.50 7.21 -5.61
CA GLN A 45 11.25 7.71 -5.02
C GLN A 45 10.04 6.86 -5.42
N GLY A 46 10.04 6.31 -6.64
CA GLY A 46 8.99 5.39 -7.11
C GLY A 46 8.82 4.18 -6.19
N VAL A 47 9.91 3.65 -5.60
CA VAL A 47 9.84 2.54 -4.64
C VAL A 47 9.08 2.94 -3.37
N ASN A 48 9.36 4.14 -2.84
CA ASN A 48 8.67 4.65 -1.66
C ASN A 48 7.17 4.90 -1.95
N SER A 49 6.85 5.48 -3.10
CA SER A 49 5.47 5.70 -3.53
C SER A 49 4.71 4.38 -3.72
N ILE A 50 5.34 3.35 -4.30
CA ILE A 50 4.74 2.01 -4.40
C ILE A 50 4.44 1.43 -3.02
N ALA A 51 5.38 1.52 -2.07
CA ALA A 51 5.16 1.04 -0.71
C ALA A 51 4.00 1.78 -0.02
N HIS A 52 3.89 3.10 -0.23
CA HIS A 52 2.78 3.90 0.26
C HIS A 52 1.43 3.42 -0.30
N GLU A 53 1.32 3.27 -1.63
CA GLU A 53 0.08 2.83 -2.28
C GLU A 53 -0.31 1.39 -1.93
N LEU A 54 0.67 0.50 -1.73
CA LEU A 54 0.41 -0.84 -1.19
C LEU A 54 -0.13 -0.76 0.24
N GLY A 55 0.37 0.17 1.06
CA GLY A 55 -0.16 0.43 2.40
C GLY A 55 -1.64 0.86 2.40
N HIS A 56 -2.06 1.68 1.43
CA HIS A 56 -3.47 1.99 1.24
C HIS A 56 -4.32 0.75 0.96
N LEU A 57 -3.86 -0.13 0.07
CA LEU A 57 -4.57 -1.37 -0.26
C LEU A 57 -4.64 -2.33 0.93
N GLN A 58 -3.56 -2.47 1.68
CA GLN A 58 -3.35 -3.52 2.69
C GLN A 58 -4.04 -3.27 4.04
N SER A 59 -4.83 -2.20 4.20
CA SER A 59 -5.46 -1.87 5.49
C SER A 59 -6.40 -2.96 6.07
N GLN A 60 -6.77 -3.99 5.30
CA GLN A 60 -7.50 -5.18 5.77
C GLN A 60 -6.61 -6.43 5.72
N PHE A 61 -5.93 -6.75 6.83
CA PHE A 61 -4.99 -7.88 6.91
C PHE A 61 -5.67 -9.25 7.04
N GLU A 62 -6.88 -9.33 7.58
CA GLU A 62 -7.55 -10.60 7.89
C GLU A 62 -7.86 -11.45 6.65
N CYS A 63 -8.26 -10.80 5.55
CA CYS A 63 -8.56 -11.49 4.30
C CYS A 63 -7.28 -12.01 3.63
N LEU A 64 -6.18 -11.25 3.70
CA LEU A 64 -4.87 -11.68 3.19
C LEU A 64 -4.36 -12.92 3.90
N LEU A 65 -4.56 -13.00 5.23
CA LEU A 65 -4.20 -14.19 6.00
C LEU A 65 -5.00 -15.42 5.54
N THR A 66 -6.28 -15.23 5.26
CA THR A 66 -7.15 -16.29 4.76
C THR A 66 -6.75 -16.73 3.34
N GLU A 67 -6.39 -15.80 2.47
CA GLU A 67 -5.91 -16.10 1.11
C GLU A 67 -4.55 -16.82 1.11
N MET A 68 -3.61 -16.40 1.97
CA MET A 68 -2.24 -16.97 1.99
C MET A 68 -2.14 -18.29 2.75
N PHE A 69 -2.88 -18.44 3.85
CA PHE A 69 -2.69 -19.54 4.80
C PHE A 69 -3.94 -20.40 5.01
N GLY A 70 -5.06 -20.06 4.35
CA GLY A 70 -6.33 -20.78 4.48
C GLY A 70 -7.18 -20.37 5.69
N LYS A 71 -8.34 -21.02 5.86
CA LYS A 71 -9.25 -20.75 6.98
C LYS A 71 -8.73 -21.37 8.28
N GLY A 72 -8.85 -20.65 9.41
CA GLY A 72 -8.53 -21.16 10.75
C GLY A 72 -7.14 -20.79 11.29
N VAL A 73 -6.46 -19.83 10.66
CA VAL A 73 -5.13 -19.37 11.08
C VAL A 73 -5.29 -18.39 12.25
N GLY A 74 -4.91 -18.81 13.45
CA GLY A 74 -5.03 -17.98 14.65
C GLY A 74 -4.16 -16.71 14.56
N THR A 75 -4.75 -15.55 14.83
CA THR A 75 -4.10 -14.22 14.79
C THR A 75 -3.04 -14.00 15.89
N LYS A 76 -2.66 -15.04 16.64
CA LYS A 76 -1.80 -14.92 17.82
C LYS A 76 -0.33 -14.59 17.50
N ARG A 77 0.14 -14.83 16.27
CA ARG A 77 1.49 -14.44 15.83
C ARG A 77 1.47 -14.15 14.34
N LEU A 78 1.71 -12.89 13.99
CA LEU A 78 1.90 -12.48 12.60
C LEU A 78 3.40 -12.36 12.28
N PRO A 79 3.85 -12.80 11.10
CA PRO A 79 5.17 -12.43 10.60
C PRO A 79 5.22 -10.90 10.43
N GLY A 80 6.12 -10.23 11.15
CA GLY A 80 6.21 -8.77 11.19
C GLY A 80 5.85 -8.14 12.55
N GLN A 81 5.36 -8.92 13.52
CA GLN A 81 5.46 -8.53 14.93
C GLN A 81 6.93 -8.66 15.35
N PHE A 82 7.73 -7.64 15.04
CA PHE A 82 9.05 -7.50 15.63
C PHE A 82 8.87 -7.29 17.13
N TYR A 83 9.33 -8.24 17.93
CA TYR A 83 9.70 -7.92 19.30
C TYR A 83 10.85 -6.91 19.21
N ASP A 84 10.64 -5.68 19.68
CA ASP A 84 11.76 -4.92 20.21
C ASP A 84 12.19 -5.65 21.49
N SER A 85 13.30 -6.38 21.41
CA SER A 85 13.89 -7.08 22.55
C SER A 85 14.54 -6.13 23.57
N ARG A 86 14.34 -4.81 23.48
CA ARG A 86 14.92 -3.80 24.39
C ARG A 86 13.92 -2.97 25.21
N GLN A 87 12.71 -3.46 25.50
CA GLN A 87 11.82 -2.82 26.49
C GLN A 87 11.60 -3.62 27.79
N ASN A 88 12.64 -4.31 28.28
CA ASN A 88 12.64 -4.84 29.65
C ASN A 88 14.05 -4.80 30.27
N LEU A 89 14.58 -3.60 30.42
CA LEU A 89 15.60 -3.24 31.41
C LEU A 89 15.30 -1.82 31.92
#